data_AF-A0A926CED1-F1
#
_entry.id   AF-A0A926CED1-F1
#
_cell.length_a   1.000
_cell.length_b   1.000
_cell.length_c   1.000
_cell.angle_alpha   90.00
_cell.angle_beta   90.00
_cell.angle_gamma   90.00
#
_symmetry.space_group_name_H-M   'P 1'
#
loop_
_entity.id
_entity.type
_entity.pdbx_description
1 polymer ?
#
loop_
_entity_poly.entity_id
_entity_poly.type
_entity_poly.pdbx_seq_one_letter_code
_entity_poly.pdbx_strand_id
1 'polypeptide(L)'
;MHENGSPQPSQEPHPWSHLSTNEVLSTVMYELYGPVSALGAEVDRLAHGTFDDDDDLNMVIEQMREATNHLSRLVVMLKRYTSEQGGVA
;
A
#
# COMPACT_ATOMS: atom_id res chain seq x y z
N MET A 1 9.47 -11.92 -44.28
CA MET A 1 9.88 -11.34 -42.99
C MET A 1 8.61 -10.82 -42.35
N HIS A 2 8.05 -11.53 -41.37
CA HIS A 2 6.83 -11.11 -40.66
C HIS A 2 7.28 -10.33 -39.43
N GLU A 3 7.00 -9.02 -39.42
CA GLU A 3 7.18 -8.17 -38.25
C GLU A 3 6.16 -8.57 -37.20
N ASN A 4 6.64 -9.24 -36.15
CA ASN A 4 5.83 -9.64 -35.01
C ASN A 4 5.67 -8.40 -34.11
N GLY A 5 4.65 -7.59 -34.39
CA GLY A 5 4.24 -6.49 -33.53
C GLY A 5 3.87 -7.04 -32.17
N SER A 6 4.75 -6.83 -31.18
CA SER A 6 4.49 -7.21 -29.81
C SER A 6 3.28 -6.42 -29.30
N PRO A 7 2.24 -7.04 -28.70
CA PRO A 7 1.14 -6.29 -28.13
C PRO A 7 1.70 -5.44 -26.99
N GLN A 8 1.67 -4.11 -27.16
CA GLN A 8 1.95 -3.18 -26.06
C GLN A 8 0.95 -3.49 -24.95
N PRO A 9 1.40 -3.73 -23.70
CA PRO A 9 0.48 -3.86 -22.59
C PRO A 9 -0.27 -2.54 -22.50
N SER A 10 -1.58 -2.59 -22.71
CA SER A 10 -2.47 -1.48 -22.44
C SER A 10 -2.23 -1.13 -20.98
N GLN A 11 -1.54 -0.02 -20.70
CA GLN A 11 -1.34 0.43 -19.32
C GLN A 11 -2.73 0.69 -18.76
N GLU A 12 -3.19 -0.15 -17.84
CA GLU A 12 -4.41 0.12 -17.10
C GLU A 12 -4.29 1.52 -16.49
N PRO A 13 -5.30 2.38 -16.68
CA PRO A 13 -5.26 3.73 -16.14
C PRO A 13 -5.07 3.68 -14.62
N HIS A 14 -4.26 4.59 -14.08
CA HIS A 14 -4.03 4.67 -12.64
C HIS A 14 -5.38 4.66 -11.90
N PRO A 15 -5.54 3.90 -10.80
CA PRO A 15 -6.82 3.77 -10.10
C PRO A 15 -7.39 5.13 -9.66
N TRP A 16 -6.53 6.11 -9.43
CA TRP A 16 -6.89 7.49 -9.05
C TRP A 16 -6.94 8.50 -10.20
N SER A 17 -6.80 8.05 -11.45
CA SER A 17 -6.78 8.93 -12.63
C SER A 17 -8.06 9.76 -12.80
N HIS A 18 -9.19 9.27 -12.25
CA HIS A 18 -10.49 9.93 -12.29
C HIS A 18 -10.78 10.78 -11.05
N LEU A 19 -9.89 10.81 -10.04
CA LEU A 19 -10.09 11.52 -8.79
C LEU A 19 -9.35 12.87 -8.80
N SER A 20 -9.98 13.90 -8.24
CA SER A 20 -9.29 15.16 -7.93
C SER A 20 -8.23 14.96 -6.84
N THR A 21 -7.27 15.88 -6.74
CA THR A 21 -6.20 15.80 -5.72
C THR A 21 -6.74 15.72 -4.29
N ASN A 22 -7.83 16.44 -3.97
CA ASN A 22 -8.45 16.39 -2.65
C ASN A 22 -9.13 15.04 -2.38
N GLU A 23 -9.74 14.42 -3.40
CA GLU A 23 -10.32 13.08 -3.28
C GLU A 23 -9.23 12.03 -3.10
N VAL A 24 -8.12 12.13 -3.84
CA VAL A 24 -6.95 11.26 -3.65
C VAL A 24 -6.38 11.40 -2.24
N LEU A 25 -6.22 12.63 -1.74
CA LEU A 25 -5.74 12.86 -0.38
C LEU A 25 -6.67 12.23 0.67
N SER A 26 -7.98 12.41 0.52
CA SER A 26 -8.97 11.80 1.43
C SER A 26 -8.92 10.27 1.39
N THR A 27 -8.79 9.68 0.20
CA THR A 27 -8.67 8.22 0.02
C THR A 27 -7.40 7.70 0.68
N VAL A 28 -6.24 8.32 0.42
CA VAL A 28 -4.97 7.91 1.01
C VAL A 28 -5.00 8.03 2.53
N MET A 29 -5.56 9.11 3.09
CA MET A 29 -5.71 9.26 4.53
C MET A 29 -6.56 8.16 5.15
N TYR A 30 -7.67 7.80 4.50
CA TYR A 30 -8.54 6.71 4.95
C TYR A 30 -7.84 5.35 4.88
N GLU A 31 -7.17 5.06 3.76
CA GLU A 31 -6.46 3.79 3.55
C GLU A 31 -5.23 3.63 4.45
N LEU A 32 -4.59 4.73 4.87
CA LEU A 32 -3.47 4.70 5.83
C LEU A 32 -3.91 4.30 7.24
N TYR A 33 -5.11 4.70 7.66
CA TYR A 33 -5.55 4.54 9.04
C TYR A 33 -5.55 3.07 9.49
N GLY A 34 -6.10 2.18 8.68
CA GLY A 34 -6.18 0.74 8.97
C GLY A 34 -4.82 0.10 9.29
N PRO A 35 -3.87 0.05 8.34
CA PRO A 35 -2.57 -0.58 8.56
C PRO A 35 -1.71 0.13 9.61
N VAL A 36 -1.80 1.46 9.75
CA VAL A 36 -1.08 2.17 10.83
C VAL A 36 -1.64 1.78 12.21
N SER A 37 -2.96 1.76 12.36
CA SER A 37 -3.60 1.36 13.61
C SER A 37 -3.29 -0.11 13.95
N ALA A 38 -3.33 -1.00 12.96
CA ALA A 38 -2.98 -2.41 13.14
C ALA A 38 -1.53 -2.58 13.60
N LEU A 39 -0.58 -1.91 12.93
CA LEU A 39 0.83 -1.92 13.36
C LEU A 39 1.01 -1.38 14.78
N GLY A 40 0.30 -0.31 15.14
CA GLY A 40 0.35 0.22 16.51
C GLY A 40 -0.09 -0.80 17.55
N ALA A 41 -1.20 -1.52 17.31
CA ALA A 41 -1.69 -2.56 18.20
C ALA A 41 -0.72 -3.73 18.31
N GLU A 42 -0.16 -4.21 17.20
CA GLU A 42 0.78 -5.33 17.22
C GLU A 42 2.14 -4.97 17.86
N VAL A 43 2.64 -3.75 17.66
CA VAL A 43 3.83 -3.24 18.36
C VAL A 43 3.59 -3.17 19.87
N ASP A 44 2.39 -2.73 20.29
CA ASP A 44 2.02 -2.68 21.69
C ASP A 44 2.01 -4.08 22.33
N ARG A 45 1.42 -5.07 21.64
CA ARG A 45 1.45 -6.48 22.07
C ARG A 45 2.89 -7.02 22.19
N LEU A 46 3.74 -6.69 21.22
CA LEU A 46 5.16 -7.07 21.24
C LEU A 46 5.93 -6.45 22.40
N ALA A 47 5.68 -5.18 22.70
CA ALA A 47 6.32 -4.48 23.80
C ALA A 47 5.92 -5.03 25.17
N HIS A 48 4.67 -5.48 25.32
CA HIS A 48 4.15 -6.02 26.58
C HIS A 48 4.41 -7.52 26.75
N GLY A 49 4.88 -8.22 25.71
CA GLY A 49 5.18 -9.65 25.78
C GLY A 49 3.95 -10.53 26.06
N THR A 50 2.76 -10.06 25.71
CA THR A 50 1.49 -10.76 25.95
C THR A 50 1.26 -11.78 24.84
N PHE A 51 1.96 -12.90 24.94
CA PHE A 51 1.86 -14.03 24.01
C PHE A 51 1.60 -15.30 24.80
N ASP A 52 0.59 -16.09 24.41
CA ASP A 52 0.29 -17.35 25.09
C ASP A 52 1.27 -18.46 24.65
N ASP A 53 1.73 -18.41 23.39
CA ASP A 53 2.72 -19.31 22.82
C ASP A 53 3.51 -18.71 21.62
N ASP A 54 4.41 -19.51 21.02
CA ASP A 54 5.20 -19.11 19.86
C ASP A 54 4.35 -18.91 18.59
N ASP A 55 3.20 -19.59 18.48
CA ASP A 55 2.29 -19.46 17.33
C ASP A 55 1.58 -18.11 17.37
N ASP A 56 1.19 -17.64 18.55
CA ASP A 56 0.68 -16.29 18.79
C ASP A 56 1.68 -15.21 18.37
N LEU A 57 2.95 -15.37 18.76
CA LEU A 57 4.02 -14.45 18.38
C LEU A 57 4.21 -14.45 16.85
N ASN A 58 4.23 -15.62 16.22
CA ASN A 58 4.35 -15.75 14.77
C ASN A 58 3.16 -15.08 14.04
N MET A 59 1.95 -15.22 14.57
CA MET A 59 0.76 -14.58 14.04
C MET A 59 0.87 -13.05 14.10
N VAL A 60 1.34 -12.49 15.22
CA VAL A 60 1.60 -11.05 15.35
C VAL A 60 2.62 -10.56 14.32
N ILE A 61 3.72 -11.28 14.15
CA ILE A 61 4.77 -10.94 13.17
C ILE A 61 4.21 -10.93 11.74
N GLU A 62 3.38 -11.92 11.38
CA GLU A 62 2.78 -11.96 10.03
C GLU A 62 1.78 -10.81 9.83
N GLN A 63 0.97 -10.48 10.83
CA GLN A 63 0.06 -9.32 10.75
C GLN A 63 0.82 -8.00 10.58
N MET A 64 1.92 -7.80 11.30
CA MET A 64 2.80 -6.63 11.11
C MET A 64 3.38 -6.59 9.69
N ARG A 65 3.78 -7.74 9.16
CA ARG A 65 4.32 -7.85 7.80
C ARG A 65 3.27 -7.52 6.75
N GLU A 66 2.05 -8.02 6.89
CA GLU A 66 0.92 -7.71 6.00
C GLU A 66 0.59 -6.21 6.00
N ALA A 67 0.48 -5.60 7.19
CA ALA A 67 0.24 -4.17 7.33
C ALA A 67 1.36 -3.33 6.69
N THR A 68 2.62 -3.73 6.88
CA THR A 68 3.79 -3.08 6.24
C THR A 68 3.74 -3.21 4.72
N ASN A 69 3.39 -4.39 4.21
CA ASN A 69 3.23 -4.62 2.77
C ASN A 69 2.12 -3.76 2.18
N HIS A 70 1.01 -3.60 2.89
CA HIS A 70 -0.09 -2.72 2.48
C HIS A 70 0.38 -1.26 2.41
N LEU A 71 1.03 -0.75 3.46
CA LEU A 71 1.60 0.60 3.46
C LEU A 71 2.57 0.82 2.30
N SER A 72 3.46 -0.15 2.04
CA SER A 72 4.41 -0.09 0.93
C SER A 72 3.70 0.03 -0.43
N ARG A 73 2.64 -0.75 -0.66
CA ARG A 73 1.83 -0.65 -1.89
C ARG A 73 1.18 0.72 -2.01
N LEU A 74 0.61 1.25 -0.93
CA LEU A 74 -0.02 2.58 -0.93
C LEU A 74 0.98 3.69 -1.26
N VAL A 75 2.19 3.63 -0.69
CA VAL A 75 3.28 4.57 -1.01
C VAL A 75 3.72 4.47 -2.47
N VAL A 76 3.83 3.26 -3.02
CA VAL A 76 4.17 3.06 -4.45
C VAL A 76 3.08 3.64 -5.36
N MET A 77 1.80 3.41 -5.05
CA MET A 77 0.68 4.00 -5.80
C MET A 77 0.73 5.53 -5.73
N LEU A 78 0.96 6.10 -4.55
CA LEU A 78 1.10 7.55 -4.39
C LEU A 78 2.27 8.11 -5.18
N LYS A 79 3.44 7.46 -5.14
CA LYS A 79 4.60 7.89 -5.93
C LYS A 79 4.28 7.89 -7.43
N ARG A 80 3.62 6.85 -7.95
CA ARG A 80 3.21 6.76 -9.36
C ARG A 80 2.25 7.90 -9.72
N TYR A 81 1.18 8.07 -8.96
CA TYR A 81 0.24 9.18 -9.14
C TYR A 81 0.94 10.55 -9.16
N THR A 82 1.83 10.82 -8.20
CA THR A 82 2.55 12.11 -8.17
C THR A 82 3.52 12.30 -9.33
N SER A 83 4.09 11.20 -9.86
CA SER A 83 4.99 11.26 -11.02
C SER A 83 4.21 11.52 -12.31
N GLU A 84 3.01 10.94 -12.42
CA GLU A 84 2.10 11.15 -13.54
C GLU A 84 1.50 12.58 -13.55
N GLN A 85 1.16 13.11 -12.37
CA GLN A 85 0.66 14.49 -12.22
C GLN A 85 1.77 15.55 -12.32
N GLY A 86 2.98 15.22 -11.87
CA GLY A 86 4.15 16.11 -11.88
C GLY A 86 4.92 16.13 -13.21
N GLY A 87 4.51 15.34 -14.21
CA GLY A 87 5.11 15.30 -15.56
C GLY A 87 4.80 16.51 -16.45
N VAL A 88 4.18 17.55 -15.89
CA VAL A 88 4.05 18.89 -16.48
C VAL A 88 4.95 19.86 -15.72
N ALA A 89 6.21 19.90 -16.10
CA ALA A 89 7.12 21.01 -15.85
C ALA A 89 8.00 21.21 -17.08
#